data_AF-A0A2A8BYX5-F1
#
_entry.id   AF-A0A2A8BYX5-F1
#
_cell.length_a   1.000
_cell.length_b   1.000
_cell.length_c   1.000
_cell.angle_alpha   90.00
_cell.angle_beta   90.00
_cell.angle_gamma   90.00
#
_symmetry.space_group_name_H-M   'P 1'
#
loop_
_entity.id
_entity.type
_entity.pdbx_description
1 polymer ?
#
loop_
_entity_poly.entity_id
_entity_poly.type
_entity_poly.pdbx_seq_one_letter_code
_entity_poly.pdbx_strand_id
1 'polypeptide(L)'
;MKSPFRLKLSNLQYFADGGEGGTGEGGQTTTEGEGGQAATSTQNEHMIPKSRFDEVNTELKDLKAQLESFTKAKAKDEKAKAEKLGEFEQLYRTADEELKTFKSQHETASQRVTALEGILGGMLETKMSAIPEEFHELIPEGMSLEQKLSWLDKAQAKGMFKTQSDEVVIGESTNRKTEPKVDVKQMSPMEKLLASYGKQK
;
A
#
# COMPACT_ATOMS: atom_id res chain seq x y z
N MET A 1 20.04 -16.77 -18.64
CA MET A 1 20.32 -15.70 -19.63
C MET A 1 19.01 -14.97 -19.93
N LYS A 2 18.86 -13.72 -19.49
CA LYS A 2 17.70 -12.85 -19.81
C LYS A 2 18.26 -11.50 -20.25
N SER A 3 17.96 -11.11 -21.49
CA SER A 3 18.45 -9.87 -22.11
C SER A 3 17.89 -8.62 -21.43
N PRO A 4 18.69 -7.54 -21.27
CA PRO A 4 18.17 -6.25 -20.83
C PRO A 4 17.53 -5.50 -22.01
N PHE A 5 16.32 -4.98 -21.78
CA PHE A 5 15.64 -4.06 -22.68
C PHE A 5 16.45 -2.75 -22.80
N ARG A 6 17.01 -2.48 -23.99
CA ARG A 6 17.57 -1.16 -24.36
C ARG A 6 16.43 -0.27 -24.87
N LEU A 7 16.12 0.79 -24.14
CA LEU A 7 15.34 1.92 -24.65
C LEU A 7 16.14 2.62 -25.77
N LYS A 8 15.61 2.62 -26.99
CA LYS A 8 16.18 3.36 -28.13
C LYS A 8 15.88 4.85 -27.94
N LEU A 9 16.87 5.62 -27.50
CA LEU A 9 16.91 7.07 -27.67
C LEU A 9 17.22 7.39 -29.13
N SER A 10 16.21 7.32 -29.98
CA SER A 10 16.29 7.79 -31.38
C SER A 10 15.29 8.91 -31.55
N ASN A 11 15.69 10.13 -31.16
CA ASN A 11 15.23 11.42 -31.71
C ASN A 11 15.94 12.61 -31.02
N LEU A 12 17.28 12.61 -31.04
CA LEU A 12 18.09 13.77 -30.60
C LEU A 12 19.19 14.11 -31.61
N GLN A 13 18.93 13.92 -32.90
CA GLN A 13 19.88 14.16 -34.00
C GLN A 13 19.30 15.02 -35.13
N TYR A 14 18.50 16.04 -34.79
CA TYR A 14 17.98 16.99 -35.80
C TYR A 14 18.25 18.46 -35.47
N PHE A 15 19.43 18.78 -34.89
CA PHE A 15 19.88 20.17 -34.71
C PHE A 15 21.42 20.37 -34.77
N ALA A 16 22.20 19.38 -35.20
CA ALA A 16 23.65 19.50 -35.32
C ALA A 16 24.11 18.96 -36.68
N ASP A 17 23.75 19.66 -37.75
CA ASP A 17 24.43 19.53 -39.04
C ASP A 17 24.53 20.92 -39.69
N GLY A 18 25.74 21.25 -40.12
CA GLY A 18 26.17 22.59 -40.49
C GLY A 18 27.57 22.94 -39.98
N GLY A 19 28.56 22.10 -40.34
CA GLY A 19 29.98 22.49 -40.36
C GLY A 19 30.21 23.67 -41.32
N GLU A 20 31.40 24.19 -41.54
CA GLU A 20 32.76 23.92 -41.10
C GLU A 20 33.59 25.06 -41.73
N GLY A 21 34.67 25.51 -41.07
CA GLY A 21 35.86 26.02 -41.74
C GLY A 21 35.87 27.45 -42.28
N GLY A 22 36.94 28.20 -41.97
CA GLY A 22 37.35 29.33 -42.81
C GLY A 22 38.13 30.45 -42.12
N THR A 23 39.37 30.19 -41.71
CA THR A 23 40.41 31.19 -41.45
C THR A 23 40.71 31.98 -42.74
N GLY A 24 40.87 33.31 -42.68
CA GLY A 24 41.23 34.10 -43.87
C GLY A 24 41.50 35.58 -43.60
N GLU A 25 42.75 35.93 -43.77
CA GLU A 25 43.44 37.21 -43.57
C GLU A 25 43.35 38.13 -44.80
N GLY A 26 43.34 39.45 -44.58
CA GLY A 26 43.94 40.48 -45.47
C GLY A 26 43.23 40.85 -46.80
N GLY A 27 43.01 42.15 -47.02
CA GLY A 27 42.62 42.65 -48.36
C GLY A 27 42.19 44.12 -48.42
N GLN A 28 43.16 45.02 -48.36
CA GLN A 28 43.05 46.46 -48.68
C GLN A 28 42.84 46.67 -50.19
N THR A 29 41.93 47.55 -50.63
CA THR A 29 42.12 48.35 -51.85
C THR A 29 41.32 49.65 -51.78
N THR A 30 42.04 50.75 -51.80
CA THR A 30 41.60 52.14 -52.01
C THR A 30 41.32 52.36 -53.50
N THR A 31 40.32 53.18 -53.85
CA THR A 31 40.34 53.99 -55.08
C THR A 31 39.47 55.24 -54.89
N GLU A 32 40.13 56.40 -54.86
CA GLU A 32 39.57 57.74 -55.03
C GLU A 32 39.37 58.05 -56.52
N GLY A 33 38.54 59.06 -56.81
CA GLY A 33 38.35 59.67 -58.13
C GLY A 33 36.90 60.14 -58.33
N GLU A 34 36.42 61.22 -57.69
CA GLU A 34 36.57 62.63 -58.08
C GLU A 34 35.60 63.09 -59.19
N GLY A 35 34.89 64.21 -58.96
CA GLY A 35 34.27 65.01 -60.04
C GLY A 35 32.75 65.19 -59.95
N GLY A 36 32.31 66.32 -59.39
CA GLY A 36 30.92 66.62 -59.06
C GLY A 36 30.07 67.23 -60.17
N GLN A 37 28.77 67.40 -59.86
CA GLN A 37 27.98 68.55 -60.30
C GLN A 37 26.77 68.73 -59.39
N ALA A 38 26.71 69.91 -58.77
CA ALA A 38 25.59 70.38 -57.99
C ALA A 38 24.36 70.58 -58.88
N ALA A 39 23.25 69.95 -58.52
CA ALA A 39 21.92 70.36 -58.96
C ALA A 39 20.94 70.18 -57.79
N THR A 40 20.63 71.32 -57.17
CA THR A 40 19.38 71.60 -56.44
C THR A 40 18.94 70.60 -55.37
N SER A 41 19.37 70.88 -54.14
CA SER A 41 18.64 70.57 -52.92
C SER A 41 17.22 71.13 -52.99
N THR A 42 16.29 70.33 -53.49
CA THR A 42 14.92 70.43 -53.00
C THR A 42 14.91 69.52 -51.79
N GLN A 43 15.04 70.10 -50.60
CA GLN A 43 14.60 69.46 -49.37
C GLN A 43 13.09 69.26 -49.50
N ASN A 44 12.70 68.26 -50.28
CA ASN A 44 11.43 67.61 -50.05
C ASN A 44 11.71 66.82 -48.78
N GLU A 45 11.58 67.49 -47.62
CA GLU A 45 11.37 66.81 -46.37
C GLU A 45 10.25 65.82 -46.68
N HIS A 46 10.63 64.55 -46.84
CA HIS A 46 9.68 63.50 -47.14
C HIS A 46 8.94 63.24 -45.84
N MET A 47 8.07 64.19 -45.49
CA MET A 47 7.21 64.16 -44.35
C MET A 47 6.38 62.90 -44.49
N ILE A 48 6.62 61.95 -43.59
CA ILE A 48 5.87 60.71 -43.57
C ILE A 48 4.39 61.10 -43.45
N PRO A 49 3.54 60.70 -44.42
CA PRO A 49 2.13 61.03 -44.36
C PRO A 49 1.54 60.56 -43.02
N LYS A 50 0.74 61.42 -42.37
CA LYS A 50 0.14 61.14 -41.07
C LYS A 50 -0.54 59.77 -41.02
N SER A 51 -1.17 59.34 -42.12
CA SER A 51 -1.77 58.01 -42.27
C SER A 51 -0.80 56.86 -42.05
N ARG A 52 0.42 56.95 -42.59
CA ARG A 52 1.47 55.92 -42.44
C ARG A 52 2.02 55.88 -41.00
N PHE A 53 2.12 57.05 -40.36
CA PHE A 53 2.57 57.12 -38.97
C PHE A 53 1.52 56.54 -37.99
N ASP A 54 0.25 56.85 -38.21
CA ASP A 54 -0.85 56.31 -37.42
C ASP A 54 -0.94 54.77 -37.58
N GLU A 55 -0.76 54.25 -38.80
CA GLU A 55 -0.71 52.81 -39.12
C GLU A 55 0.43 52.10 -38.36
N VAL A 56 1.67 52.60 -38.46
CA VAL A 56 2.82 52.00 -37.75
C VAL A 56 2.63 52.02 -36.23
N ASN A 57 2.04 53.09 -35.69
CA ASN A 57 1.75 53.14 -34.26
C ASN A 57 0.66 52.14 -33.84
N THR A 58 -0.34 51.91 -34.68
CA THR A 58 -1.33 50.86 -34.43
C THR A 58 -0.68 49.48 -34.49
N GLU A 59 0.15 49.20 -35.50
CA GLU A 59 0.87 47.94 -35.62
C GLU A 59 1.81 47.70 -34.43
N LEU A 60 2.55 48.70 -33.97
CA LEU A 60 3.44 48.57 -32.82
C LEU A 60 2.67 48.29 -31.52
N LYS A 61 1.50 48.91 -31.34
CA LYS A 61 0.63 48.62 -30.19
C LYS A 61 0.07 47.21 -30.27
N ASP A 62 -0.36 46.76 -31.44
CA ASP A 62 -0.90 45.42 -31.65
C ASP A 62 0.19 44.35 -31.48
N LEU A 63 1.38 44.56 -32.04
CA LEU A 63 2.55 43.69 -31.85
C LEU A 63 2.96 43.62 -30.37
N LYS A 64 2.97 44.76 -29.67
CA LYS A 64 3.26 44.78 -28.23
C LYS A 64 2.21 44.01 -27.44
N ALA A 65 0.93 44.21 -27.74
CA ALA A 65 -0.17 43.47 -27.11
C ALA A 65 -0.07 41.96 -27.40
N GLN A 66 0.28 41.57 -28.63
CA GLN A 66 0.51 40.18 -29.00
C GLN A 66 1.69 39.57 -28.25
N LEU A 67 2.81 40.29 -28.14
CA LEU A 67 4.00 39.84 -27.42
C LEU A 67 3.70 39.66 -25.92
N GLU A 68 3.01 40.63 -25.30
CA GLU A 68 2.54 40.52 -23.91
C GLU A 68 1.56 39.35 -23.72
N SER A 69 0.66 39.13 -24.67
CA SER A 69 -0.28 38.00 -24.62
C SER A 69 0.44 36.64 -24.76
N PHE A 70 1.41 36.54 -25.65
CA PHE A 70 2.17 35.33 -25.93
C PHE A 70 3.10 34.97 -24.77
N THR A 71 3.80 35.95 -24.20
CA THR A 71 4.65 35.76 -23.02
C THR A 71 3.83 35.33 -21.81
N LYS A 72 2.66 35.95 -21.59
CA LYS A 72 1.74 35.55 -20.53
C LYS A 72 1.16 34.14 -20.74
N ALA A 73 0.86 33.77 -21.99
CA ALA A 73 0.39 32.42 -22.33
C ALA A 73 1.49 31.37 -22.11
N LYS A 74 2.72 31.64 -22.56
CA LYS A 74 3.91 30.80 -22.31
C LYS A 74 4.17 30.59 -20.82
N ALA A 75 4.17 31.66 -20.02
CA ALA A 75 4.41 31.58 -18.58
C ALA A 75 3.32 30.75 -17.86
N LYS A 76 2.05 30.86 -18.29
CA LYS A 76 0.96 30.04 -17.76
C LYS A 76 1.12 28.57 -18.12
N ASP A 77 1.47 28.27 -19.37
CA ASP A 77 1.67 26.89 -19.84
C ASP A 77 2.87 26.23 -19.14
N GLU A 78 3.97 26.96 -18.98
CA GLU A 78 5.15 26.48 -18.24
C GLU A 78 4.83 26.20 -16.77
N LYS A 79 4.10 27.11 -16.11
CA LYS A 79 3.62 26.89 -14.74
C LYS A 79 2.71 25.67 -14.63
N ALA A 80 1.75 25.50 -15.55
CA ALA A 80 0.85 24.36 -15.54
C ALA A 80 1.58 23.03 -15.79
N LYS A 81 2.65 23.03 -16.60
CA LYS A 81 3.51 21.86 -16.79
C LYS A 81 4.32 21.55 -15.53
N ALA A 82 4.90 22.56 -14.91
CA ALA A 82 5.65 22.41 -13.66
C ALA A 82 4.77 21.87 -12.53
N GLU A 83 3.54 22.39 -12.39
CA GLU A 83 2.55 21.91 -11.42
C GLU A 83 2.21 20.44 -11.66
N LYS A 84 1.88 20.04 -12.90
CA LYS A 84 1.61 18.64 -13.24
C LYS A 84 2.80 17.72 -12.95
N LEU A 85 4.01 18.13 -13.31
CA LEU A 85 5.22 17.35 -13.04
C LEU A 85 5.43 17.16 -11.54
N GLY A 86 5.21 18.21 -10.75
CA GLY A 86 5.28 18.15 -9.29
C GLY A 86 4.23 17.20 -8.68
N GLU A 87 2.98 17.26 -9.17
CA GLU A 87 1.92 16.34 -8.76
C GLU A 87 2.27 14.88 -9.07
N PHE A 88 2.81 14.59 -10.26
CA PHE A 88 3.25 13.24 -10.62
C PHE A 88 4.40 12.74 -9.74
N GLU A 89 5.35 13.60 -9.40
CA GLU A 89 6.44 13.22 -8.50
C GLU A 89 5.93 12.90 -7.09
N GLN A 90 4.98 13.70 -6.57
CA GLN A 90 4.34 13.42 -5.29
C GLN A 90 3.55 12.11 -5.29
N LEU A 91 2.76 11.86 -6.33
CA LEU A 91 2.03 10.59 -6.50
C LEU A 91 2.98 9.40 -6.57
N TYR A 92 4.13 9.54 -7.24
CA TYR A 92 5.12 8.48 -7.30
C TYR A 92 5.76 8.21 -5.94
N ARG A 93 6.16 9.27 -5.21
CA ARG A 93 6.76 9.14 -3.88
C ARG A 93 5.79 8.48 -2.89
N THR A 94 4.55 8.91 -2.88
CA THR A 94 3.49 8.34 -2.02
C THR A 94 3.23 6.87 -2.37
N ALA A 95 3.09 6.53 -3.65
CA ALA A 95 2.91 5.14 -4.08
C ALA A 95 4.11 4.24 -3.71
N ASP A 96 5.34 4.74 -3.84
CA ASP A 96 6.55 4.00 -3.46
C ASP A 96 6.65 3.79 -1.93
N GLU A 97 6.29 4.79 -1.14
CA GLU A 97 6.19 4.69 0.33
C GLU A 97 5.09 3.70 0.76
N GLU A 98 3.91 3.76 0.15
CA GLU A 98 2.81 2.81 0.38
C GLU A 98 3.22 1.38 0.03
N LEU A 99 3.93 1.18 -1.09
CA LEU A 99 4.40 -0.14 -1.50
C LEU A 99 5.44 -0.68 -0.51
N LYS A 100 6.38 0.16 -0.07
CA LYS A 100 7.38 -0.22 0.95
C LYS A 100 6.72 -0.60 2.27
N THR A 101 5.77 0.20 2.75
CA THR A 101 5.05 -0.08 3.99
C THR A 101 4.22 -1.35 3.88
N PHE A 102 3.48 -1.53 2.78
CA PHE A 102 2.70 -2.74 2.55
C PHE A 102 3.57 -4.00 2.48
N LYS A 103 4.71 -3.92 1.79
CA LYS A 103 5.66 -5.04 1.71
C LYS A 103 6.22 -5.42 3.09
N SER A 104 6.62 -4.42 3.88
CA SER A 104 7.12 -4.65 5.24
C SER A 104 6.04 -5.24 6.17
N GLN A 105 4.81 -4.74 6.08
CA GLN A 105 3.68 -5.29 6.84
C GLN A 105 3.36 -6.73 6.43
N HIS A 106 3.36 -7.04 5.12
CA HIS A 106 3.12 -8.38 4.62
C HIS A 106 4.20 -9.36 5.10
N GLU A 107 5.47 -8.97 5.02
CA GLU A 107 6.58 -9.80 5.50
C GLU A 107 6.48 -10.06 7.01
N THR A 108 6.19 -9.02 7.79
CA THR A 108 6.00 -9.14 9.25
C THR A 108 4.79 -10.02 9.60
N ALA A 109 3.67 -9.83 8.90
CA ALA A 109 2.46 -10.62 9.09
C ALA A 109 2.70 -12.09 8.72
N SER A 110 3.38 -12.35 7.61
CA SER A 110 3.75 -13.71 7.18
C SER A 110 4.63 -14.40 8.22
N GLN A 111 5.67 -13.72 8.72
CA GLN A 111 6.53 -14.27 9.77
C GLN A 111 5.75 -14.58 11.04
N ARG A 112 4.83 -13.69 11.43
CA ARG A 112 3.97 -13.89 12.59
C ARG A 112 3.02 -15.07 12.41
N VAL A 113 2.43 -15.24 11.23
CA VAL A 113 1.56 -16.39 10.92
C VAL A 113 2.36 -17.70 11.02
N THR A 114 3.54 -17.78 10.40
CA THR A 114 4.39 -18.98 10.50
C THR A 114 4.81 -19.28 11.94
N ALA A 115 5.14 -18.26 12.73
CA ALA A 115 5.45 -18.43 14.15
C ALA A 115 4.25 -18.95 14.95
N LEU A 116 3.04 -18.41 14.69
CA LEU A 116 1.82 -18.87 15.33
C LEU A 116 1.47 -20.30 14.92
N GLU A 117 1.59 -20.66 13.64
CA GLU A 117 1.40 -22.02 13.15
C GLU A 117 2.35 -23.01 13.85
N GLY A 118 3.61 -22.63 14.07
CA GLY A 118 4.56 -23.45 14.83
C GLY A 118 4.16 -23.64 16.29
N ILE A 119 3.74 -22.58 16.97
CA ILE A 119 3.25 -22.65 18.36
C ILE A 119 1.98 -23.52 18.45
N LEU A 120 1.02 -23.30 17.54
CA LEU A 120 -0.20 -24.09 17.47
C LEU A 120 0.08 -25.55 17.16
N GLY A 121 1.04 -25.85 16.28
CA GLY A 121 1.48 -27.21 15.98
C GLY A 121 2.04 -27.91 17.20
N GLY A 122 2.93 -27.24 17.95
CA GLY A 122 3.46 -27.77 19.21
C GLY A 122 2.38 -27.99 20.27
N MET A 123 1.41 -27.08 20.38
CA MET A 123 0.27 -27.23 21.29
C MET A 123 -0.63 -28.40 20.89
N LEU A 124 -0.91 -28.55 19.60
CA LEU A 124 -1.71 -29.64 19.06
C LEU A 124 -1.04 -30.99 19.35
N GLU A 125 0.26 -31.12 19.08
CA GLU A 125 1.01 -32.35 19.34
C GLU A 125 1.03 -32.72 20.83
N THR A 126 1.24 -31.73 21.71
CA THR A 126 1.16 -31.92 23.16
C THR A 126 -0.22 -32.43 23.58
N LYS A 127 -1.29 -31.94 22.92
CA LYS A 127 -2.65 -32.38 23.20
C LYS A 127 -2.94 -33.76 22.60
N MET A 128 -2.43 -34.08 21.42
CA MET A 128 -2.58 -35.41 20.80
C MET A 128 -1.90 -36.50 21.63
N SER A 129 -0.69 -36.23 22.15
CA SER A 129 0.03 -37.18 23.01
C SER A 129 -0.63 -37.39 24.38
N ALA A 130 -1.43 -36.44 24.86
CA ALA A 130 -2.23 -36.59 26.07
C ALA A 130 -3.52 -37.42 25.88
N ILE A 131 -3.93 -37.67 24.63
CA ILE A 131 -5.13 -38.44 24.31
C ILE A 131 -4.74 -39.91 24.11
N PRO A 132 -5.44 -40.87 24.77
CA PRO A 132 -5.23 -42.29 24.51
C PRO A 132 -5.45 -42.65 23.03
N GLU A 133 -4.63 -43.54 22.46
CA GLU A 133 -4.68 -43.93 21.03
C GLU A 133 -6.07 -44.38 20.57
N GLU A 134 -6.84 -45.02 21.44
CA GLU A 134 -8.22 -45.48 21.17
C GLU A 134 -9.16 -44.36 20.71
N PHE A 135 -8.89 -43.12 21.12
CA PHE A 135 -9.72 -41.97 20.78
C PHE A 135 -9.17 -41.13 19.61
N HIS A 136 -8.02 -41.51 19.03
CA HIS A 136 -7.43 -40.77 17.90
C HIS A 136 -8.32 -40.85 16.65
N GLU A 137 -9.03 -41.96 16.45
CA GLU A 137 -9.98 -42.13 15.33
C GLU A 137 -11.18 -41.18 15.40
N LEU A 138 -11.51 -40.66 16.58
CA LEU A 138 -12.63 -39.73 16.75
C LEU A 138 -12.29 -38.30 16.30
N ILE A 139 -11.02 -38.04 15.99
CA ILE A 139 -10.52 -36.71 15.63
C ILE A 139 -10.72 -36.50 14.13
N PRO A 140 -11.56 -35.53 13.71
CA PRO A 140 -11.79 -35.33 12.28
C PRO A 140 -10.52 -34.85 11.55
N GLU A 141 -10.28 -35.43 10.38
CA GLU A 141 -9.20 -35.04 9.47
C GLU A 141 -9.62 -33.87 8.54
N GLY A 142 -8.64 -33.14 8.00
CA GLY A 142 -8.88 -32.08 7.02
C GLY A 142 -9.27 -30.69 7.58
N MET A 143 -9.26 -30.50 8.90
CA MET A 143 -9.46 -29.18 9.54
C MET A 143 -8.15 -28.37 9.59
N SER A 144 -8.26 -27.03 9.64
CA SER A 144 -7.10 -26.19 9.98
C SER A 144 -6.65 -26.42 11.43
N LEU A 145 -5.39 -26.07 11.75
CA LEU A 145 -4.86 -26.26 13.11
C LEU A 145 -5.71 -25.59 14.18
N GLU A 146 -6.15 -24.34 13.94
CA GLU A 146 -7.01 -23.58 14.85
C GLU A 146 -8.35 -24.29 15.10
N GLN A 147 -8.96 -24.79 14.04
CA GLN A 147 -10.22 -25.51 14.12
C GLN A 147 -10.06 -26.84 14.86
N LYS A 148 -8.97 -27.56 14.58
CA LYS A 148 -8.66 -28.83 15.25
C LYS A 148 -8.43 -28.63 16.74
N LEU A 149 -7.66 -27.61 17.15
CA LEU A 149 -7.48 -27.25 18.56
C LEU A 149 -8.81 -26.85 19.23
N SER A 150 -9.63 -26.02 18.59
CA SER A 150 -10.94 -25.62 19.13
C SER A 150 -11.89 -26.82 19.29
N TRP A 151 -11.91 -27.73 18.32
CA TRP A 151 -12.67 -28.97 18.43
C TRP A 151 -12.17 -29.82 19.60
N LEU A 152 -10.85 -29.93 19.75
CA LEU A 152 -10.24 -30.74 20.77
C LEU A 152 -10.53 -30.22 22.17
N ASP A 153 -10.44 -28.90 22.39
CA ASP A 153 -10.80 -28.30 23.67
C ASP A 153 -12.28 -28.53 23.99
N LYS A 154 -13.18 -28.48 22.99
CA LYS A 154 -14.60 -28.80 23.18
C LYS A 154 -14.83 -30.28 23.49
N ALA A 155 -14.14 -31.18 22.81
CA ALA A 155 -14.22 -32.62 23.04
C ALA A 155 -13.70 -32.99 24.44
N GLN A 156 -12.57 -32.41 24.84
CA GLN A 156 -12.00 -32.55 26.18
C GLN A 156 -12.94 -31.99 27.25
N ALA A 157 -13.51 -30.79 27.05
CA ALA A 157 -14.47 -30.19 27.98
C ALA A 157 -15.75 -31.02 28.14
N LYS A 158 -16.18 -31.70 27.06
CA LYS A 158 -17.31 -32.64 27.10
C LYS A 158 -16.96 -34.01 27.70
N GLY A 159 -15.68 -34.25 28.01
CA GLY A 159 -15.21 -35.48 28.65
C GLY A 159 -15.03 -36.67 27.69
N MET A 160 -14.90 -36.43 26.37
CA MET A 160 -14.72 -37.50 25.37
C MET A 160 -13.47 -38.36 25.60
N PHE A 161 -12.42 -37.81 26.23
CA PHE A 161 -11.15 -38.49 26.47
C PHE A 161 -10.95 -38.95 27.92
N LYS A 162 -12.01 -38.97 28.74
CA LYS A 162 -11.91 -39.56 30.08
C LYS A 162 -11.88 -41.07 29.93
N THR A 163 -10.72 -41.68 30.10
CA THR A 163 -10.61 -43.12 30.34
C THR A 163 -11.43 -43.42 31.59
N GLN A 164 -12.37 -44.35 31.50
CA GLN A 164 -13.08 -44.86 32.67
C GLN A 164 -12.09 -45.68 33.50
N SER A 165 -11.23 -44.99 34.26
CA SER A 165 -10.70 -45.51 35.51
C SER A 165 -11.74 -45.28 36.60
N ASP A 166 -12.99 -45.68 36.34
CA ASP A 166 -13.75 -46.24 37.44
C ASP A 166 -13.15 -47.63 37.56
N GLU A 167 -12.23 -47.75 38.51
CA GLU A 167 -11.91 -48.99 39.17
C GLU A 167 -13.24 -49.64 39.57
N VAL A 168 -13.84 -50.40 38.64
CA VAL A 168 -14.87 -51.34 38.98
C VAL A 168 -14.12 -52.37 39.80
N VAL A 169 -14.06 -52.14 41.10
CA VAL A 169 -13.70 -53.16 42.08
C VAL A 169 -14.74 -54.25 41.87
N ILE A 170 -14.40 -55.25 41.05
CA ILE A 170 -15.24 -56.42 40.80
C ILE A 170 -15.41 -57.10 42.16
N GLY A 171 -16.57 -56.88 42.80
CA GLY A 171 -16.85 -57.40 44.14
C GLY A 171 -17.50 -56.42 45.12
N GLU A 172 -17.58 -55.12 44.84
CA GLU A 172 -18.42 -54.26 45.67
C GLU A 172 -19.91 -54.58 45.47
N SER A 173 -20.66 -54.64 46.57
CA SER A 173 -22.07 -55.04 46.55
C SER A 173 -22.84 -54.12 45.61
N THR A 174 -23.56 -54.69 44.64
CA THR A 174 -24.39 -53.97 43.65
C THR A 174 -25.57 -53.20 44.26
N ASN A 175 -25.66 -53.19 45.59
CA ASN A 175 -26.62 -52.39 46.31
C ASN A 175 -26.05 -50.98 46.49
N ARG A 176 -26.41 -50.06 45.59
CA ARG A 176 -26.25 -48.62 45.87
C ARG A 176 -26.85 -48.37 47.25
N LYS A 177 -26.02 -48.07 48.26
CA LYS A 177 -26.50 -47.40 49.48
C LYS A 177 -26.80 -45.96 49.09
N THR A 178 -27.85 -45.78 48.30
CA THR A 178 -28.54 -44.50 48.26
C THR A 178 -29.18 -44.40 49.62
N GLU A 179 -28.50 -43.73 50.56
CA GLU A 179 -29.19 -43.32 51.79
C GLU A 179 -30.41 -42.52 51.33
N PRO A 180 -31.63 -42.95 51.72
CA PRO A 180 -32.81 -42.20 51.34
C PRO A 180 -32.65 -40.80 51.92
N LYS A 181 -32.69 -39.80 51.06
CA LYS A 181 -32.67 -38.40 51.46
C LYS A 181 -34.01 -38.14 52.15
N VAL A 182 -34.07 -38.46 53.44
CA VAL A 182 -35.29 -38.37 54.25
C VAL A 182 -35.76 -36.91 54.25
N ASP A 183 -36.89 -36.64 53.61
CA ASP A 183 -37.45 -35.30 53.54
C ASP A 183 -38.07 -34.91 54.89
N VAL A 184 -37.25 -34.24 55.71
CA VAL A 184 -37.57 -33.80 57.08
C VAL A 184 -38.79 -32.86 57.15
N LYS A 185 -39.27 -32.34 56.01
CA LYS A 185 -40.45 -31.49 55.95
C LYS A 185 -41.75 -32.29 56.06
N GLN A 186 -41.78 -33.52 55.55
CA GLN A 186 -43.00 -34.36 55.49
C GLN A 186 -43.15 -35.30 56.69
N MET A 187 -42.20 -35.30 57.62
CA MET A 187 -42.24 -36.15 58.82
C MET A 187 -43.19 -35.60 59.89
N SER A 188 -43.80 -36.52 60.63
CA SER A 188 -44.54 -36.17 61.86
C SER A 188 -43.58 -35.60 62.91
N PRO A 189 -44.06 -34.74 63.84
CA PRO A 189 -43.20 -34.16 64.88
C PRO A 189 -42.43 -35.19 65.72
N MET A 190 -42.99 -36.38 65.91
CA MET A 190 -42.36 -37.47 66.67
C MET A 190 -41.22 -38.15 65.91
N GLU A 191 -41.36 -38.32 64.59
CA GLU A 191 -40.29 -38.84 63.73
C GLU A 191 -39.12 -37.88 63.61
N LYS A 192 -39.38 -36.57 63.58
CA LYS A 192 -38.30 -35.55 63.58
C LYS A 192 -37.45 -35.64 64.84
N LEU A 193 -38.09 -35.90 65.99
CA LEU A 193 -37.40 -36.02 67.27
C LEU A 193 -36.52 -37.28 67.29
N LEU A 194 -37.05 -38.44 66.88
CA LEU A 194 -36.26 -39.67 66.79
C LEU A 194 -35.07 -39.55 65.81
N ALA A 195 -35.30 -38.96 64.63
CA ALA A 195 -34.26 -38.76 63.62
C ALA A 195 -33.13 -37.84 64.12
N SER A 196 -33.43 -36.88 64.99
CA SER A 196 -32.42 -35.99 65.57
C SER A 196 -31.53 -36.69 66.61
N TYR A 197 -32.06 -37.66 67.36
CA TYR A 197 -31.31 -38.41 68.38
C TYR A 197 -30.33 -39.42 67.79
N GLY A 198 -30.61 -39.99 66.62
CA GLY A 198 -29.72 -40.96 65.96
C GLY A 198 -28.44 -40.35 65.36
N LYS A 199 -28.34 -39.02 65.27
CA LYS A 199 -27.24 -38.31 64.60
C LYS A 199 -26.14 -37.80 65.56
N GLN A 200 -26.23 -38.12 66.85
CA GLN A 200 -25.26 -37.73 67.89
C GLN A 200 -24.44 -38.96 68.32
N LYS A 201 -23.54 -39.44 67.45
CA LYS A 201 -22.36 -40.25 67.78
C LYS A 201 -21.25 -39.95 66.78
#